data_AF-Q5DAV7-F1
#
_entry.id   AF-Q5DAV7-F1
#
_cell.length_a   1.000
_cell.length_b   1.000
_cell.length_c   1.000
_cell.angle_alpha   90.00
_cell.angle_beta   90.00
_cell.angle_gamma   90.00
#
_symmetry.space_group_name_H-M   'P 1'
#
loop_
_entity.id
_entity.type
_entity.pdbx_description
1 polymer ?
#
loop_
_entity_poly.entity_id
_entity_poly.type
_entity_poly.pdbx_seq_one_letter_code
_entity_poly.pdbx_strand_id
1 'polypeptide(L)'
;MSISNKDVIALSNFLHPDRISRLTLEGISNAAQQQFAKSDRYKLCRVLMFILQNNFLLDVILHFTAAYLLWDFWKSENFPCSNNPFIEFLISLMQDKVHCKLPRSAVSMFCTILRQPDRICDYLCFFPLNSS
;
A
#
# COMPACT_ATOMS: atom_id res chain seq x y z
N MET A 1 -17.08 13.34 5.76
CA MET A 1 -16.50 12.69 6.96
C MET A 1 -15.01 13.00 7.01
N SER A 2 -14.58 13.85 7.94
CA SER A 2 -13.18 14.20 8.18
C SER A 2 -12.40 13.03 8.82
N ILE A 3 -11.08 13.03 8.67
CA ILE A 3 -10.18 12.11 9.36
C ILE A 3 -10.16 12.44 10.84
N SER A 4 -10.41 11.44 11.70
CA SER A 4 -10.31 11.64 13.14
C SER A 4 -8.85 11.49 13.57
N ASN A 5 -8.43 12.20 14.62
CA ASN A 5 -7.09 12.03 15.19
C ASN A 5 -6.81 10.57 15.58
N LYS A 6 -7.85 9.82 15.98
CA LYS A 6 -7.73 8.40 16.31
C LYS A 6 -7.32 7.57 15.10
N ASP A 7 -7.86 7.87 13.91
CA ASP A 7 -7.52 7.16 12.67
C ASP A 7 -6.08 7.44 12.25
N VAL A 8 -5.61 8.69 12.42
CA VAL A 8 -4.22 9.08 12.12
C VAL A 8 -3.25 8.36 13.07
N ILE A 9 -3.56 8.35 14.36
CA ILE A 9 -2.74 7.66 15.36
C ILE A 9 -2.71 6.15 15.09
N ALA A 10 -3.86 5.55 14.74
CA ALA A 10 -3.95 4.14 14.39
C ALA A 10 -3.11 3.79 13.15
N LEU A 11 -3.16 4.63 12.11
CA LEU A 11 -2.32 4.49 10.90
C LEU A 11 -0.83 4.67 11.22
N SER A 12 -0.47 5.66 12.02
CA SER A 12 0.92 5.90 12.43
C SER A 12 1.49 4.73 13.23
N ASN A 13 0.73 4.20 14.18
CA ASN A 13 1.10 3.01 14.93
C ASN A 13 1.16 1.75 14.06
N PHE A 14 0.35 1.68 13.01
CA PHE A 14 0.41 0.58 12.04
C PHE A 14 1.67 0.67 11.18
N LEU A 15 1.98 1.85 10.63
CA LEU A 15 3.14 2.14 9.79
C LEU A 15 4.41 2.36 10.62
N HIS A 16 4.54 1.74 11.79
CA HIS A 16 5.77 1.80 12.56
C HIS A 16 6.85 0.91 11.90
N PRO A 17 8.07 1.41 11.65
CA PRO A 17 9.13 0.65 10.97
C PRO A 17 9.39 -0.73 11.60
N ASP A 18 9.47 -0.79 12.94
CA ASP A 18 9.70 -2.05 13.67
C ASP A 18 8.58 -3.07 13.52
N ARG A 19 7.35 -2.61 13.32
CA ARG A 19 6.20 -3.49 13.12
C ARG A 19 6.20 -4.02 11.69
N ILE A 20 6.38 -3.13 10.72
CA ILE A 20 6.34 -3.48 9.29
C ILE A 20 7.50 -4.39 8.90
N SER A 21 8.71 -4.12 9.39
CA SER A 21 9.91 -4.94 9.09
C SER A 21 9.81 -6.40 9.56
N ARG A 22 8.92 -6.70 10.49
CA ARG A 22 8.71 -8.06 11.04
C ARG A 22 7.59 -8.84 10.35
N LEU A 23 6.86 -8.20 9.45
CA LEU A 23 5.67 -8.79 8.81
C LEU A 23 5.95 -9.06 7.33
N THR A 24 5.42 -10.17 6.84
CA THR A 24 5.31 -10.42 5.40
C THR A 24 4.22 -9.54 4.79
N LEU A 25 4.17 -9.42 3.47
CA LEU A 25 3.09 -8.71 2.77
C LEU A 25 1.70 -9.24 3.13
N GLU A 26 1.55 -10.55 3.19
CA GLU A 26 0.31 -11.19 3.64
C GLU A 26 0.01 -10.87 5.12
N GLY A 27 1.04 -10.88 5.98
CA GLY A 27 0.91 -10.44 7.37
C GLY A 27 0.47 -8.98 7.51
N ILE A 28 0.98 -8.09 6.66
CA ILE A 28 0.58 -6.68 6.59
C ILE A 28 -0.89 -6.57 6.16
N SER A 29 -1.29 -7.27 5.11
CA SER A 29 -2.68 -7.29 4.62
C SER A 29 -3.63 -7.78 5.72
N ASN A 30 -3.35 -8.94 6.31
CA ASN A 30 -4.17 -9.52 7.38
C ASN A 30 -4.27 -8.59 8.59
N ALA A 31 -3.14 -8.04 9.06
CA ALA A 31 -3.12 -7.12 10.19
C ALA A 31 -3.92 -5.84 9.89
N ALA A 32 -3.80 -5.30 8.68
CA ALA A 32 -4.54 -4.12 8.26
C ALA A 32 -6.04 -4.40 8.16
N GLN A 33 -6.44 -5.54 7.62
CA GLN A 33 -7.84 -5.94 7.50
C GLN A 33 -8.50 -6.24 8.87
N GLN A 34 -7.73 -6.72 9.85
CA GLN A 34 -8.19 -6.92 11.22
C GLN A 34 -8.29 -5.60 12.00
N GLN A 35 -7.33 -4.69 11.80
CA GLN A 35 -7.27 -3.43 12.54
C GLN A 35 -8.24 -2.37 11.99
N PHE A 36 -8.50 -2.37 10.68
CA PHE A 36 -9.32 -1.37 10.02
C PHE A 36 -10.59 -1.94 9.41
N ALA A 37 -11.73 -1.38 9.83
CA ALA A 37 -13.04 -1.77 9.30
C ALA A 37 -13.15 -1.45 7.81
N LYS A 38 -13.93 -2.26 7.08
CA LYS A 38 -14.16 -2.08 5.64
C LYS A 38 -14.69 -0.69 5.31
N SER A 39 -15.63 -0.17 6.10
CA SER A 39 -16.22 1.16 5.93
C SER A 39 -15.21 2.30 5.96
N ASP A 40 -14.05 2.12 6.60
CA ASP A 40 -13.04 3.15 6.74
C ASP A 40 -11.94 3.05 5.65
N ARG A 41 -11.89 1.97 4.88
CA ARG A 41 -10.80 1.72 3.90
C ARG A 41 -10.65 2.83 2.88
N TYR A 42 -11.76 3.29 2.29
CA TYR A 42 -11.72 4.41 1.32
C TYR A 42 -11.10 5.68 1.93
N LYS A 43 -11.46 5.98 3.18
CA LYS A 43 -10.95 7.12 3.92
C LYS A 43 -9.46 6.95 4.21
N LEU A 44 -9.04 5.76 4.64
CA LEU A 44 -7.63 5.41 4.88
C LEU A 44 -6.80 5.51 3.60
N CYS A 45 -7.31 5.04 2.47
CA CYS A 45 -6.67 5.17 1.17
C CYS A 45 -6.40 6.64 0.81
N ARG A 46 -7.34 7.55 1.06
CA ARG A 46 -7.10 9.00 0.88
C ARG A 46 -6.01 9.54 1.79
N VAL A 47 -5.92 9.04 3.03
CA VAL A 47 -4.84 9.44 3.96
C VAL A 47 -3.49 8.93 3.46
N LEU A 48 -3.42 7.66 3.05
CA LEU A 48 -2.20 7.05 2.50
C LEU A 48 -1.74 7.78 1.24
N MET A 49 -2.66 8.12 0.34
CA MET A 49 -2.38 8.91 -0.85
C MET A 49 -1.78 10.27 -0.49
N PHE A 50 -2.39 10.97 0.47
CA PHE A 50 -1.88 12.27 0.94
C PHE A 50 -0.49 12.16 1.57
N ILE A 51 -0.25 11.13 2.40
CA ILE A 51 1.05 10.86 3.02
C ILE A 51 2.13 10.59 1.97
N LEU A 52 1.81 9.77 0.96
CA LEU A 52 2.71 9.43 -0.14
C LEU A 52 3.01 10.65 -1.01
N GLN A 53 1.99 11.43 -1.36
CA GLN A 53 2.14 12.63 -2.19
C GLN A 53 3.00 13.71 -1.53
N ASN A 54 2.87 13.89 -0.22
CA ASN A 54 3.66 14.88 0.53
C ASN A 54 4.96 14.31 1.10
N ASN A 55 5.25 13.02 0.85
CA ASN A 55 6.50 12.40 1.26
C ASN A 55 6.77 12.51 2.78
N PHE A 56 5.73 12.27 3.59
CA PHE A 56 5.83 12.31 5.07
C PHE A 56 6.43 11.05 5.69
N LEU A 57 6.73 10.04 4.89
CA LEU A 57 7.37 8.82 5.35
C LEU A 57 8.89 8.98 5.23
N LEU A 58 9.62 8.51 6.23
CA LEU A 58 11.07 8.64 6.27
C LEU A 58 11.78 7.48 5.56
N ASP A 59 11.19 6.29 5.59
CA ASP A 59 11.80 5.05 5.13
C ASP A 59 11.14 4.53 3.84
N VAL A 60 11.95 3.96 2.95
CA VAL A 60 11.55 3.27 1.72
C VAL A 60 10.57 2.14 2.03
N ILE A 61 10.79 1.40 3.12
CA ILE A 61 9.90 0.30 3.54
C ILE A 61 8.51 0.84 3.83
N LEU A 62 8.41 1.99 4.51
CA LEU A 62 7.13 2.60 4.83
C LEU A 62 6.41 3.11 3.58
N HIS A 63 7.15 3.72 2.63
CA HIS A 63 6.57 4.12 1.34
C HIS A 63 6.00 2.92 0.60
N PHE A 64 6.75 1.82 0.57
CA PHE A 64 6.31 0.59 -0.07
C PHE A 64 5.06 0.03 0.59
N THR A 65 5.04 -0.05 1.92
CA THR A 65 3.88 -0.52 2.67
C THR A 65 2.66 0.37 2.48
N ALA A 66 2.81 1.69 2.47
CA ALA A 66 1.70 2.61 2.24
C ALA A 66 1.13 2.46 0.83
N ALA A 67 1.99 2.33 -0.20
CA ALA A 67 1.54 2.05 -1.57
C ALA A 67 0.88 0.67 -1.70
N TYR A 68 1.40 -0.34 -0.97
CA TYR A 68 0.86 -1.69 -0.95
C TYR A 68 -0.53 -1.72 -0.34
N LEU A 69 -0.73 -1.09 0.82
CA LEU A 69 -2.04 -0.98 1.48
C LEU A 69 -3.05 -0.22 0.62
N LEU A 70 -2.62 0.84 -0.07
CA LEU A 70 -3.48 1.60 -0.98
C LEU A 70 -4.04 0.71 -2.09
N TRP A 71 -3.23 -0.20 -2.62
CA TRP A 71 -3.66 -1.18 -3.58
C TRP A 71 -4.49 -2.32 -2.95
N ASP A 72 -4.02 -2.90 -1.84
CA ASP A 72 -4.61 -4.08 -1.20
C ASP A 72 -6.02 -3.83 -0.65
N PHE A 73 -6.23 -2.67 -0.02
CA PHE A 73 -7.55 -2.28 0.46
C PHE A 73 -8.56 -2.20 -0.67
N TRP A 74 -8.14 -1.77 -1.86
CA TRP A 74 -9.04 -1.73 -3.01
C TRP A 74 -9.24 -3.09 -3.67
N LYS A 75 -8.21 -3.95 -3.74
CA LYS A 75 -8.35 -5.33 -4.23
C LYS A 75 -9.42 -6.12 -3.47
N SER A 76 -9.55 -5.87 -2.17
CA SER A 76 -10.46 -6.59 -1.28
C SER A 76 -11.95 -6.28 -1.50
N GLU A 77 -12.25 -5.19 -2.19
CA GLU A 77 -13.61 -4.85 -2.60
C GLU A 77 -13.75 -5.34 -4.04
N ASN A 78 -14.73 -6.20 -4.32
CA ASN A 78 -14.97 -6.85 -5.62
C ASN A 78 -15.38 -5.86 -6.74
N PHE A 79 -14.68 -4.75 -6.88
CA PHE A 79 -14.84 -3.81 -7.99
C PHE A 79 -13.86 -4.24 -9.09
N PRO A 80 -14.32 -4.34 -10.35
CA PRO A 80 -13.38 -4.49 -11.45
C PRO A 80 -12.36 -3.34 -11.38
N CYS A 81 -11.08 -3.64 -11.65
CA CYS A 81 -9.97 -2.68 -11.59
C CYS A 81 -10.28 -1.36 -12.34
N SER A 82 -11.22 -1.36 -13.28
CA SER A 82 -11.71 -0.20 -14.01
C SER A 82 -12.32 0.91 -13.14
N ASN A 83 -12.65 0.67 -11.87
CA ASN A 83 -13.31 1.66 -11.02
C ASN A 83 -12.49 2.09 -9.79
N ASN A 84 -11.19 1.79 -9.74
CA ASN A 84 -10.33 2.20 -8.63
C ASN A 84 -9.93 3.69 -8.76
N PRO A 85 -10.38 4.58 -7.85
CA PRO A 85 -10.04 5.99 -7.91
C PRO A 85 -8.57 6.29 -7.55
N PHE A 86 -7.82 5.30 -7.04
CA PHE A 86 -6.44 5.43 -6.62
C PHE A 86 -5.44 4.86 -7.65
N ILE A 87 -5.90 4.19 -8.72
CA ILE A 87 -5.00 3.59 -9.73
C ILE A 87 -4.17 4.65 -10.44
N GLU A 88 -4.78 5.75 -10.90
CA GLU A 88 -4.04 6.80 -11.61
C GLU A 88 -2.95 7.41 -10.72
N PHE A 89 -3.24 7.60 -9.44
CA PHE A 89 -2.24 8.04 -8.47
C PHE A 89 -1.11 7.02 -8.31
N LEU A 90 -1.42 5.74 -8.15
CA LEU A 90 -0.39 4.69 -8.07
C LEU A 90 0.47 4.66 -9.33
N ILE A 91 -0.13 4.75 -10.52
CA ILE A 91 0.61 4.80 -11.78
C ILE A 91 1.54 6.02 -11.82
N SER A 92 1.03 7.20 -11.46
CA SER A 92 1.81 8.44 -11.41
C SER A 92 2.98 8.32 -10.42
N LEU A 93 2.74 7.77 -9.23
CA LEU A 93 3.76 7.52 -8.21
C LEU A 93 4.87 6.59 -8.72
N MET A 94 4.53 5.56 -9.50
CA MET A 94 5.51 4.63 -10.08
C MET A 94 6.27 5.23 -11.27
N GLN A 95 5.66 6.17 -11.99
CA GLN A 95 6.26 6.83 -13.15
C GLN A 95 7.15 8.02 -12.78
N ASP A 96 6.99 8.56 -11.58
CA ASP A 96 7.81 9.66 -11.07
C ASP A 96 9.25 9.20 -10.77
N LYS A 97 10.09 9.17 -11.80
CA LYS A 97 11.50 8.75 -11.68
C LYS A 97 12.34 9.67 -10.79
N VAL A 98 11.85 10.86 -10.43
CA VAL A 98 12.59 11.88 -9.68
C VAL A 98 12.28 11.77 -8.19
N HIS A 99 11.03 11.50 -7.83
CA HIS A 99 10.58 11.45 -6.43
C HIS A 99 10.10 10.07 -5.96
N CYS A 100 10.02 9.06 -6.85
CA CYS A 100 9.66 7.70 -6.45
C CYS A 100 10.74 7.12 -5.54
N LYS A 101 10.43 7.06 -4.23
CA LYS A 101 11.29 6.48 -3.21
C LYS A 101 11.21 4.95 -3.15
N LEU A 102 10.51 4.31 -4.08
CA LEU A 102 10.36 2.86 -4.10
C LEU A 102 11.54 2.21 -4.85
N PRO A 103 12.01 1.04 -4.39
CA PRO A 103 13.05 0.30 -5.11
C PRO A 103 12.48 -0.21 -6.44
N ARG A 104 13.36 -0.41 -7.44
CA ARG A 104 12.96 -0.86 -8.78
C ARG A 104 12.18 -2.18 -8.75
N SER A 105 12.48 -3.08 -7.81
CA SER A 105 11.74 -4.33 -7.59
C SER A 105 10.28 -4.08 -7.19
N ALA A 106 10.04 -3.14 -6.28
CA ALA A 106 8.70 -2.74 -5.87
C ALA A 106 7.93 -2.08 -7.03
N VAL A 107 8.57 -1.17 -7.77
CA VAL A 107 7.97 -0.55 -8.96
C VAL A 107 7.57 -1.61 -9.98
N SER A 108 8.45 -2.57 -10.26
CA SER A 108 8.15 -3.69 -11.16
C SER A 108 6.97 -4.52 -10.67
N MET A 109 6.91 -4.83 -9.37
CA MET A 109 5.80 -5.56 -8.76
C MET A 109 4.48 -4.81 -8.96
N PHE A 110 4.42 -3.53 -8.62
CA PHE A 110 3.20 -2.72 -8.79
C PHE A 110 2.81 -2.57 -10.26
N CYS A 111 3.75 -2.33 -11.17
CA CYS A 111 3.46 -2.25 -12.60
C CYS A 111 2.86 -3.56 -13.14
N THR A 112 3.36 -4.72 -12.69
CA THR A 112 2.81 -6.03 -13.06
C THR A 112 1.40 -6.21 -12.51
N ILE A 113 1.21 -5.91 -11.22
CA ILE A 113 -0.08 -6.04 -10.54
C ILE A 113 -1.15 -5.12 -11.16
N LEU A 114 -0.79 -3.89 -11.50
CA LEU A 114 -1.70 -2.91 -12.08
C LEU A 114 -2.03 -3.19 -13.56
N ARG A 115 -1.12 -3.85 -14.30
CA ARG A 115 -1.34 -4.21 -15.72
C ARG A 115 -1.96 -5.59 -15.93
N GLN A 116 -1.78 -6.51 -14.98
CA GLN A 116 -2.24 -7.90 -15.08
C GLN A 116 -2.82 -8.36 -13.72
N PRO A 117 -4.03 -7.90 -13.35
CA PRO A 117 -4.65 -8.29 -12.09
C PRO A 117 -4.88 -9.81 -11.97
N ASP A 118 -5.04 -10.52 -13.09
CA ASP A 118 -5.28 -11.97 -13.09
C ASP A 118 -4.05 -12.82 -12.71
N ARG A 119 -2.83 -12.24 -12.65
CA ARG A 119 -1.58 -12.96 -12.32
C ARG A 119 -1.07 -12.73 -10.89
N ILE A 120 -1.84 -12.07 -10.03
CA ILE A 120 -1.42 -11.73 -8.65
C ILE A 120 -1.05 -12.98 -7.82
N CYS A 121 -1.73 -14.11 -8.04
CA CYS A 121 -1.50 -15.34 -7.28
C CYS A 121 -0.09 -15.91 -7.47
N ASP A 122 0.56 -15.67 -8.63
CA ASP A 122 1.90 -16.18 -8.90
C ASP A 122 2.99 -15.44 -8.11
N TYR A 123 2.75 -14.19 -7.68
CA TYR A 123 3.77 -13.38 -6.99
C TYR A 123 3.70 -13.44 -5.47
N LEU A 124 2.54 -13.77 -4.91
CA LEU A 124 2.37 -13.95 -3.46
C LEU A 124 3.21 -15.13 -2.93
N CYS A 125 3.52 -16.12 -3.79
CA CYS A 125 4.37 -17.26 -3.45
C CYS A 125 5.89 -17.00 -3.54
N PHE A 126 6.34 -15.89 -4.14
CA PHE A 126 7.75 -15.74 -4.54
C PHE A 126 8.60 -14.73 -3.75
N PHE A 127 8.04 -14.01 -2.77
CA PHE A 127 8.83 -13.08 -1.95
C PHE A 127 8.97 -13.55 -0.49
N PRO A 128 9.96 -14.39 -0.16
CA PRO A 128 10.52 -14.35 1.18
C PRO A 128 11.23 -13.00 1.33
N LEU A 129 10.73 -12.16 2.24
CA LEU A 129 11.52 -11.07 2.82
C LEU A 129 12.62 -11.73 3.66
N ASN A 130 13.76 -12.10 3.06
CA ASN A 130 14.99 -12.34 3.82
C ASN A 130 16.29 -12.27 2.99
N SER A 131 17.20 -11.46 3.57
CA SER A 131 18.66 -11.56 3.65
C SER A 131 19.50 -11.58 2.37
N SER A 132 20.15 -10.45 2.10
CA SER A 132 21.62 -10.26 2.16
C SER A 132 21.95 -8.78 2.06
#